data_AF-A0A955I163-F1
#
_entry.id   AF-A0A955I163-F1
#
_cell.length_a   1.000
_cell.length_b   1.000
_cell.length_c   1.000
_cell.angle_alpha   90.00
_cell.angle_beta   90.00
_cell.angle_gamma   90.00
#
_symmetry.space_group_name_H-M   'P 1'
#
loop_
_entity.id
_entity.type
_entity.pdbx_description
1 polymer ?
#
loop_
_entity_poly.entity_id
_entity_poly.type
_entity_poly.pdbx_seq_one_letter_code
_entity_poly.pdbx_strand_id
1 'polypeptide(L)' 'MVILETTVFTKIVQALMRDDEYRLFQNHLIEFPESGDLIKGSGGLRKVRWKLEGRGKRGGVRVIY' A
#
# COMPACT_ATOMS: atom_id res chain seq x y z
N MET A 1 -6.26 -14.23 2.45
CA MET A 1 -5.21 -13.38 3.04
C MET A 1 -5.87 -12.34 3.93
N VAL A 2 -5.28 -12.02 5.08
CA VAL A 2 -5.80 -11.01 6.01
C VAL A 2 -4.81 -9.86 6.06
N ILE A 3 -5.30 -8.62 6.00
CA ILE A 3 -4.48 -7.41 6.14
C ILE A 3 -4.66 -6.91 7.57
N LEU A 4 -3.55 -6.79 8.30
CA LEU A 4 -3.53 -6.20 9.63
C LEU A 4 -2.83 -4.84 9.52
N GLU A 5 -3.51 -3.80 9.99
CA GLU A 5 -3.01 -2.43 9.91
C GLU A 5 -2.43 -2.00 11.25
N THR A 6 -1.33 -1.26 11.20
CA THR A 6 -0.88 -0.49 12.36
C THR A 6 -1.71 0.77 12.48
N THR A 7 -1.89 1.27 13.70
CA THR A 7 -2.65 2.51 13.96
C THR A 7 -2.10 3.72 13.19
N VAL A 8 -0.78 3.78 12.99
CA VAL A 8 -0.14 4.85 12.22
C VAL A 8 -0.47 4.73 10.73
N PHE A 9 -0.47 3.50 10.20
CA PHE A 9 -0.83 3.24 8.82
C PHE A 9 -2.28 3.66 8.53
N THR A 10 -3.24 3.23 9.36
CA THR A 10 -4.66 3.55 9.17
C THR A 10 -4.90 5.06 9.11
N LYS A 11 -4.30 5.82 10.04
CA LYS A 11 -4.42 7.30 10.05
C LYS A 11 -3.88 7.95 8.78
N ILE A 12 -2.76 7.46 8.27
CA ILE A 12 -2.11 8.03 7.09
C ILE A 12 -2.86 7.63 5.82
N VAL A 13 -3.25 6.37 5.67
CA VAL A 13 -3.91 5.89 4.45
C VAL A 13 -5.27 6.55 4.25
N GLN A 14 -6.04 6.75 5.32
CA GLN A 14 -7.32 7.47 5.29
C GLN A 14 -7.17 8.96 4.89
N ALA A 15 -6.02 9.58 5.18
CA ALA A 15 -5.74 10.95 4.76
C ALA A 15 -5.23 11.04 3.31
N LEU A 16 -4.67 9.96 2.78
CA LEU A 16 -4.03 9.95 1.46
C LEU A 16 -4.91 9.35 0.37
N MET A 17 -5.75 8.37 0.70
CA MET A 17 -6.59 7.60 -0.23
C MET A 17 -8.05 7.72 0.14
N ARG A 18 -8.92 7.74 -0.87
CA ARG A 18 -10.34 7.48 -0.69
C ARG A 18 -10.60 5.98 -0.51
N ASP A 19 -11.74 5.63 0.06
CA ASP A 19 -12.08 4.23 0.38
C ASP A 19 -12.11 3.30 -0.85
N ASP A 20 -12.52 3.82 -2.01
CA ASP A 20 -12.52 3.09 -3.29
C ASP A 20 -11.09 2.78 -3.75
N GLU A 21 -10.20 3.76 -3.71
CA GLU A 21 -8.78 3.60 -4.05
C GLU A 21 -8.08 2.65 -3.08
N TYR A 22 -8.41 2.75 -1.79
CA TYR A 22 -7.84 1.89 -0.77
C TYR A 22 -8.31 0.44 -0.94
N ARG A 23 -9.58 0.23 -1.25
CA ARG A 23 -10.11 -1.12 -1.55
C ARG A 23 -9.44 -1.75 -2.78
N LEU A 24 -9.21 -0.97 -3.84
CA LEU A 24 -8.47 -1.45 -5.02
C LEU A 24 -7.05 -1.88 -4.65
N PHE A 25 -6.38 -1.09 -3.81
CA PHE A 25 -5.05 -1.43 -3.32
C PHE A 25 -5.04 -2.72 -2.47
N GLN A 26 -5.99 -2.87 -1.55
CA GLN A 26 -6.13 -4.07 -0.71
C GLN A 26 -6.36 -5.32 -1.56
N ASN A 27 -7.26 -5.25 -2.54
CA ASN A 27 -7.52 -6.37 -3.45
C ASN A 27 -6.28 -6.78 -4.24
N HIS A 28 -5.52 -5.80 -4.74
CA HIS A 28 -4.26 -6.06 -5.43
C HIS A 28 -3.22 -6.74 -4.51
N LEU A 29 -3.11 -6.33 -3.25
CA LEU A 29 -2.21 -7.01 -2.30
C LEU A 29 -2.65 -8.44 -1.96
N ILE A 30 -3.95 -8.69 -1.89
CA ILE A 30 -4.49 -10.03 -1.64
C ILE A 30 -4.20 -10.97 -2.83
N GLU A 31 -4.32 -10.46 -4.05
CA GLU A 31 -4.08 -11.23 -5.27
C GLU A 31 -2.58 -11.39 -5.57
N PHE A 32 -1.79 -10.34 -5.32
CA PHE A 32 -0.34 -10.30 -5.59
C PHE A 32 0.46 -9.91 -4.34
N PRO A 33 0.59 -10.81 -3.35
CA PRO A 33 1.32 -10.53 -2.10
C PRO A 33 2.82 -10.25 -2.29
N GLU A 34 3.38 -10.60 -3.45
CA GLU A 34 4.81 -10.40 -3.74
C GLU A 34 5.10 -9.19 -4.62
N SER A 35 4.08 -8.40 -4.95
CA SER A 35 4.17 -7.24 -5.84
C SER A 35 5.07 -6.10 -5.33
N GLY A 36 5.39 -6.09 -4.04
CA GLY A 36 6.31 -5.14 -3.44
C GLY A 36 7.77 -5.62 -3.50
N ASP A 37 8.68 -4.68 -3.73
CA ASP A 37 10.12 -4.92 -3.70
C ASP A 37 10.54 -5.34 -2.29
N LEU A 38 11.27 -6.46 -2.17
CA LEU A 38 11.82 -6.91 -0.90
C LEU A 38 12.83 -5.89 -0.35
N ILE A 39 12.62 -5.44 0.88
CA ILE A 39 13.54 -4.54 1.57
C ILE A 39 14.63 -5.41 2.22
N LYS A 40 15.84 -5.40 1.64
CA LYS A 40 16.98 -6.18 2.17
C LYS A 40 17.27 -5.82 3.63
N GLY A 41 17.53 -6.83 4.46
CA GLY A 41 17.84 -6.67 5.88
C GLY A 41 16.64 -6.35 6.79
N SER A 42 15.41 -6.31 6.25
CA SER A 42 14.20 -6.00 7.02
C SER A 42 13.51 -7.20 7.68
N GLY A 43 14.00 -8.42 7.42
CA GLY A 43 13.34 -9.64 7.89
C GLY A 43 12.10 -10.06 7.07
N GLY A 44 11.90 -9.51 5.87
CA GLY A 44 10.83 -9.94 4.96
C GLY A 44 9.85 -8.84 4.51
N LEU A 45 10.03 -7.60 4.99
CA LEU A 45 9.18 -6.48 4.59
C LEU A 45 9.32 -6.17 3.10
N ARG A 46 8.20 -5.81 2.48
CA ARG A 46 8.09 -5.44 1.07
C ARG A 46 7.63 -3.99 0.94
N LYS A 47 8.02 -3.34 -0.15
CA LYS A 47 7.62 -1.97 -0.47
C LYS A 47 6.99 -1.90 -1.85
N VAL A 48 5.73 -1.47 -1.90
CA VAL A 48 5.00 -1.26 -3.15
C VAL A 48 4.82 0.23 -3.44
N ARG A 49 4.96 0.61 -4.71
CA ARG A 49 4.65 1.95 -5.21
C ARG A 49 3.25 1.90 -5.82
N TRP A 50 2.29 2.57 -5.20
CA TRP A 50 0.91 2.58 -5.66
C TRP A 50 0.56 3.91 -6.30
N LYS A 51 0.02 3.88 -7.52
CA LYS A 51 -0.45 5.07 -8.21
C LYS A 51 -1.89 5.33 -7.80
N LEU A 52 -2.17 6.54 -7.34
CA LEU A 52 -3.54 6.99 -7.08
C LEU A 52 -4.17 7.53 -8.36
N GLU A 53 -5.46 7.25 -8.54
CA GLU A 53 -6.18 7.64 -9.73
C GLU A 53 -6.43 9.16 -9.70
N GLY A 54 -6.41 9.80 -10.88
CA GLY A 54 -6.54 11.26 -10.97
C GLY A 54 -5.36 12.07 -10.39
N ARG A 55 -4.32 11.42 -9.86
CA ARG A 55 -3.11 12.09 -9.38
C ARG A 55 -1.95 11.97 -10.36
N GLY A 56 -1.25 13.09 -10.58
CA GLY A 56 -0.09 13.15 -11.47
C GLY A 56 1.12 12.35 -10.95
N LYS A 57 2.23 12.39 -11.68
CA LYS A 57 3.47 11.58 -11.42
C LYS A 57 4.00 11.65 -9.98
N ARG A 58 3.69 12.72 -9.24
CA ARG A 58 4.12 12.96 -7.84
C ARG A 58 3.09 12.54 -6.79
N GLY A 59 1.87 12.17 -7.16
CA GLY A 59 0.77 11.93 -6.21
C GLY A 59 0.51 10.47 -5.85
N GLY A 60 1.40 9.54 -6.23
CA GLY A 60 1.32 8.16 -5.76
C GLY A 60 1.85 8.00 -4.32
N VAL A 61 1.57 6.85 -3.71
CA VAL A 61 2.02 6.52 -2.35
C VAL A 61 3.03 5.37 -2.36
N ARG A 62 3.68 5.19 -1.21
CA ARG A 62 4.54 4.04 -0.94
C ARG A 62 4.00 3.34 0.29
N VAL A 63 3.70 2.05 0.17
CA VAL A 63 3.22 1.23 1.27
C VAL A 63 4.26 0.17 1.59
N ILE A 64 4.54 0.00 2.87
CA ILE A 64 5.39 -1.07 3.40
C ILE A 64 4.47 -2.07 4.09
N TYR A 65 4.63 -3.35 3.77
CA TYR A 65 3.87 -4.46 4.33
C TYR A 65 4.74 -5.70 4.53
#